data_AF-A0A937QE52-F1
#
_entry.id   AF-A0A937QE52-F1
#
_cell.length_a   1.000
_cell.length_b   1.000
_cell.length_c   1.000
_cell.angle_alpha   90.00
_cell.angle_beta   90.00
_cell.angle_gamma   90.00
#
_symmetry.space_group_name_H-M   'P 1'
#
loop_
_entity.id
_entity.type
_entity.pdbx_description
1 polymer ?
#
loop_
_entity_poly.entity_id
_entity_poly.type
_entity_poly.pdbx_seq_one_letter_code
_entity_poly.pdbx_strand_id
1 'polypeptide(L)' 'MTNDKKMHPEQKRIFQSMTPEQKLKVALQLYYSARELKAAGLRSQNPGWTEERIQGKVREIFLYAGS' A
#
# COMPACT_ATOMS: atom_id res chain seq x y z
N MET A 1 11.44 -20.60 -5.10
CA MET A 1 10.10 -20.57 -4.47
C MET A 1 9.26 -19.52 -5.17
N THR A 2 8.49 -19.90 -6.19
CA THR A 2 7.53 -19.03 -6.86
C THR A 2 6.32 -18.86 -5.94
N ASN A 3 6.28 -17.74 -5.21
CA ASN A 3 5.15 -17.42 -4.34
C ASN A 3 4.01 -16.94 -5.23
N ASP A 4 3.24 -17.88 -5.76
CA ASP A 4 2.05 -17.63 -6.57
C ASP A 4 0.97 -17.06 -5.62
N LYS A 5 1.11 -15.77 -5.25
CA LYS A 5 0.22 -15.01 -4.36
C LYS A 5 -1.10 -14.74 -5.11
N LYS A 6 -1.83 -15.81 -5.40
CA LYS A 6 -3.19 -15.75 -5.90
C LYS A 6 -4.10 -15.42 -4.71
N MET A 7 -5.02 -14.48 -4.95
CA MET A 7 -6.08 -14.15 -4.01
C MET A 7 -6.84 -15.43 -3.64
N HIS A 8 -7.13 -15.63 -2.35
CA HIS A 8 -7.90 -16.80 -1.90
C HIS A 8 -9.24 -16.85 -2.65
N PRO A 9 -9.76 -18.03 -3.05
CA PRO A 9 -10.99 -18.11 -3.84
C PRO A 9 -12.16 -17.32 -3.26
N GLU A 10 -12.30 -17.33 -1.93
CA GLU A 10 -13.34 -16.57 -1.24
C GLU A 10 -13.15 -15.05 -1.32
N GLN A 11 -11.90 -14.57 -1.21
CA GLN A 11 -11.60 -13.15 -1.39
C GLN A 11 -11.92 -12.70 -2.82
N LYS A 12 -11.65 -13.56 -3.82
CA LYS A 12 -12.00 -13.29 -5.22
C LYS A 12 -13.52 -13.21 -5.41
N ARG A 13 -14.28 -14.16 -4.83
CA ARG A 13 -15.74 -14.15 -4.87
C ARG A 13 -16.31 -12.87 -4.26
N ILE A 14 -15.82 -12.47 -3.08
CA ILE A 14 -16.22 -11.23 -2.41
C ILE A 14 -15.89 -10.01 -3.29
N PHE A 15 -14.66 -9.90 -3.80
CA PHE A 15 -14.25 -8.79 -4.65
C PHE A 15 -15.07 -8.69 -5.94
N GLN A 16 -15.42 -9.83 -6.55
CA GLN A 16 -16.28 -9.85 -7.73
C GLN A 16 -17.71 -9.38 -7.44
N SER A 17 -18.21 -9.64 -6.23
CA SER A 17 -19.55 -9.20 -5.79
C SER A 17 -19.64 -7.72 -5.37
N MET A 18 -18.50 -7.04 -5.21
CA MET A 18 -18.48 -5.64 -4.80
C MET A 18 -18.97 -4.70 -5.89
N THR A 19 -19.71 -3.66 -5.48
CA THR A 19 -20.03 -2.51 -6.34
C THR A 19 -18.76 -1.71 -6.68
N PRO A 20 -18.77 -0.88 -7.74
CA PRO A 20 -17.64 0.00 -8.05
C PRO A 20 -17.21 0.89 -6.87
N GLU A 21 -18.17 1.42 -6.09
CA GLU A 21 -17.91 2.27 -4.93
C GLU A 21 -17.19 1.50 -3.82
N GLN A 22 -17.60 0.26 -3.56
CA GLN A 22 -16.95 -0.62 -2.59
C GLN A 22 -15.51 -0.97 -3.02
N LYS A 23 -15.31 -1.25 -4.31
CA LYS A 23 -13.97 -1.49 -4.86
C LYS A 23 -13.07 -0.26 -4.70
N LEU A 24 -13.59 0.93 -5.01
CA LEU A 24 -12.86 2.18 -4.82
C LEU A 24 -12.49 2.40 -3.35
N LYS A 25 -13.43 2.17 -2.43
CA LYS A 25 -13.18 2.26 -0.99
C LYS A 25 -12.05 1.35 -0.53
N VAL A 26 -12.05 0.08 -0.95
CA VAL A 26 -10.99 -0.89 -0.62
C VAL A 26 -9.65 -0.46 -1.24
N ALA A 27 -9.65 -0.01 -2.49
CA ALA A 27 -8.44 0.47 -3.16
C ALA A 27 -7.82 1.67 -2.43
N LEU A 28 -8.63 2.63 -1.98
CA LEU A 28 -8.18 3.77 -1.20
C LEU A 28 -7.61 3.35 0.16
N GLN A 29 -8.28 2.43 0.86
CA GLN A 29 -7.77 1.89 2.12
C GLN A 29 -6.39 1.25 1.93
N LEU A 30 -6.24 0.39 0.92
CA LEU A 30 -4.96 -0.24 0.59
C LEU A 30 -3.88 0.79 0.25
N TYR A 31 -4.23 1.84 -0.51
CA TYR A 31 -3.31 2.92 -0.87
C TYR A 31 -2.76 3.63 0.38
N TYR A 32 -3.61 4.02 1.32
CA TYR A 32 -3.17 4.68 2.55
C TYR A 32 -2.36 3.73 3.44
N SER A 33 -2.83 2.50 3.65
CA SER A 33 -2.10 1.50 4.46
C SER A 33 -0.72 1.19 3.90
N ALA A 34 -0.57 1.13 2.57
CA ALA A 34 0.73 0.91 1.94
C ALA A 34 1.71 2.07 2.24
N ARG A 35 1.22 3.33 2.25
CA ARG A 35 2.04 4.50 2.57
C ARG A 35 2.45 4.52 4.04
N GLU A 36 1.53 4.17 4.95
CA GLU A 36 1.82 4.04 6.38
C GLU A 36 2.86 2.96 6.65
N LEU A 37 2.70 1.79 6.03
CA LEU A 37 3.66 0.70 6.14
C LEU A 37 5.04 1.12 5.61
N LYS A 38 5.07 1.87 4.50
CA LYS A 38 6.32 2.38 3.94
C LYS A 38 6.99 3.41 4.87
N ALA A 39 6.20 4.31 5.46
CA ALA A 39 6.70 5.27 6.45
C ALA A 39 7.30 4.55 7.67
N ALA A 40 6.60 3.55 8.22
CA ALA A 40 7.10 2.75 9.34
C ALA A 40 8.44 2.05 9.01
N GLY A 41 8.54 1.46 7.82
CA GLY A 41 9.80 0.88 7.34
C GLY A 41 10.93 1.90 7.22
N LEU A 42 10.64 3.10 6.69
CA LEU A 42 11.64 4.17 6.60
C LEU A 42 12.10 4.67 7.96
N ARG A 43 11.19 4.81 8.95
CA ARG A 43 11.54 5.18 10.33
C ARG A 43 12.46 4.14 10.96
N SER A 44 12.14 2.86 10.79
CA SER A 44 12.97 1.77 11.30
C SER A 44 14.38 1.73 10.69
N GLN A 45 14.50 2.09 9.41
CA GLN A 45 15.79 2.07 8.69
C GLN A 45 16.59 3.36 8.87
N ASN A 46 15.94 4.47 9.24
CA ASN A 46 16.55 5.79 9.32
C ASN A 46 16.16 6.52 10.62
N PRO A 47 16.67 6.11 11.80
CA PRO A 47 16.25 6.65 13.10
C PRO A 47 16.47 8.16 13.29
N GLY A 48 17.41 8.77 12.54
CA GLY A 48 17.73 10.19 12.62
C GLY A 48 16.95 11.08 11.64
N TRP A 49 16.05 10.53 10.83
CA TRP A 49 15.25 11.34 9.92
C TRP A 49 14.07 11.99 10.64
N THR A 50 13.79 13.24 10.30
CA THR A 50 12.57 13.92 10.76
C THR A 50 11.35 13.35 10.04
N GLU A 51 10.16 13.54 10.63
CA GLU A 51 8.92 13.05 10.05
C GLU A 51 8.64 13.69 8.68
N GLU A 52 8.98 14.96 8.49
CA GLU A 52 8.84 15.67 7.21
C GLU A 52 9.68 15.00 6.11
N ARG A 53 10.89 14.56 6.45
CA ARG A 53 11.78 13.85 5.52
C ARG A 53 11.24 12.47 5.19
N ILE A 54 10.71 11.75 6.19
CA ILE A 54 10.06 10.45 5.98
C ILE A 54 8.87 10.60 5.03
N GLN A 55 7.96 11.54 5.30
CA GLN A 55 6.79 11.79 4.46
C GLN A 55 7.16 12.27 3.06
N GLY A 56 8.19 13.12 2.94
CA GLY A 56 8.77 13.53 1.66
C GLY A 56 9.24 12.33 0.84
N LYS A 57 9.98 11.41 1.46
CA LYS A 57 10.47 10.21 0.77
C LYS A 57 9.35 9.23 0.42
N VAL A 58 8.34 9.07 1.27
CA VAL A 58 7.15 8.26 0.94
C VAL A 58 6.44 8.83 -0.30
N ARG A 59 6.27 10.17 -0.37
CA ARG A 59 5.68 10.82 -1.55
C ARG A 59 6.49 10.54 -2.81
N GLU A 60 7.81 10.71 -2.75
CA GLU A 60 8.72 10.43 -3.87
C GLU A 60 8.61 8.98 -4.34
N ILE A 61 8.65 8.01 -3.42
CA ILE A 61 8.57 6.59 -3.76
C ILE A 61 7.27 6.26 -4.48
N PHE A 62 6.13 6.73 -3.97
CA PHE A 62 4.83 6.44 -4.60
C PHE A 62 4.61 7.22 -5.90
N LEU A 63 5.32 8.34 -6.12
CA LEU A 63 5.30 9.08 -7.39
C LEU A 63 6.03 8.30 -8.49
N TYR A 64 7.16 7.66 -8.17
CA TYR A 64 7.99 6.92 -9.14
C TYR A 64 7.80 5.39 -9.13
N ALA A 65 6.86 4.86 -8.34
CA ALA A 65 6.63 3.42 -8.27
C ALA A 65 6.04 2.80 -9.55
N GLY A 66 5.58 3.62 -10.50
CA GLY A 66 4.97 3.19 -11.77
C GLY A 66 5.85 3.37 -13.02
N SER A 67 7.11 3.77 -12.86
CA SER A 67 8.10 3.91 -13.95
C SER A 67 8.99 2.68 -14.08
#